data_AF-A0A0G2AMN7-F1
#
_entry.id   AF-A0A0G2AMN7-F1
#
_cell.length_a   1.000
_cell.length_b   1.000
_cell.length_c   1.000
_cell.angle_alpha   90.00
_cell.angle_beta   90.00
_cell.angle_gamma   90.00
#
_symmetry.space_group_name_H-M   'P 1'
#
loop_
_entity.id
_entity.type
_entity.pdbx_description
1 polymer ?
#
loop_
_entity_poly.entity_id
_entity_poly.type
_entity_poly.pdbx_seq_one_letter_code
_entity_poly.pdbx_strand_id
1 'polypeptide(L)'
;MKYIIGLLAVVLGAFMVIKTQWFLENFGHSAWAEEKLGGGGTRLMYKGIGLIIIVLAVLGVTGALGEIILSIFGGLFGLPR
;
A
#
# COMPACT_ATOMS: atom_id res chain seq x y z
N MET A 1 -20.75 -0.32 -2.29
CA MET A 1 -19.83 0.59 -1.58
C MET A 1 -18.45 -0.04 -1.38
N LYS A 2 -18.27 -1.07 -0.53
CA LYS A 2 -16.96 -1.69 -0.25
C LYS A 2 -16.17 -2.14 -1.49
N TYR A 3 -16.84 -2.81 -2.44
CA TYR A 3 -16.22 -3.27 -3.68
C TYR A 3 -15.81 -2.14 -4.62
N ILE A 4 -16.58 -1.05 -4.65
CA ILE A 4 -16.28 0.13 -5.47
C ILE A 4 -15.06 0.87 -4.91
N ILE A 5 -15.03 1.06 -3.58
CA ILE A 5 -13.89 1.69 -2.89
C ILE A 5 -12.63 0.85 -3.07
N GLY A 6 -12.73 -0.47 -2.93
CA GLY A 6 -11.60 -1.37 -3.15
C GLY A 6 -11.10 -1.36 -4.59
N LEU A 7 -12.01 -1.35 -5.57
CA LEU A 7 -11.64 -1.24 -6.98
C LEU A 7 -10.91 0.08 -7.27
N LEU A 8 -11.40 1.20 -6.73
CA LEU A 8 -10.73 2.49 -6.85
C LEU A 8 -9.33 2.48 -6.21
N ALA A 9 -9.19 1.87 -5.03
CA ALA A 9 -7.90 1.73 -4.36
C ALA A 9 -6.91 0.87 -5.17
N VAL A 10 -7.37 -0.23 -5.78
CA VAL A 10 -6.55 -1.05 -6.69
C VAL A 10 -6.12 -0.25 -7.91
N VAL A 11 -7.04 0.51 -8.53
CA VAL A 11 -6.72 1.35 -9.71
C VAL A 11 -5.70 2.42 -9.34
N LEU A 12 -5.83 3.06 -8.17
CA LEU A 12 -4.85 4.05 -7.70
C LEU A 12 -3.49 3.42 -7.42
N GLY A 13 -3.45 2.25 -6.77
CA GLY A 13 -2.20 1.51 -6.56
C GLY A 13 -1.54 1.09 -7.88
N ALA A 14 -2.32 0.60 -8.84
CA ALA A 14 -1.83 0.24 -10.17
C ALA A 14 -1.32 1.47 -10.94
N PHE A 15 -2.02 2.60 -10.85
CA PHE A 15 -1.58 3.87 -11.42
C PHE A 15 -0.22 4.29 -10.86
N MET A 16 0.00 4.15 -9.55
CA MET A 16 1.28 4.46 -8.92
C MET A 16 2.44 3.56 -9.40
N VAL A 17 2.16 2.28 -9.64
CA VAL A 17 3.14 1.32 -10.19
C VAL A 17 3.46 1.58 -11.66
N ILE A 18 2.47 1.96 -12.48
CA ILE A 18 2.64 2.22 -13.91
C ILE A 18 3.27 3.60 -14.13
N LYS A 19 2.77 4.63 -13.45
CA LYS A 19 3.21 6.03 -13.60
C LYS A 19 4.33 6.41 -12.62
N THR A 20 5.18 5.46 -12.24
CA THR A 20 6.27 5.73 -11.29
C THR A 20 7.22 6.83 -11.76
N GLN A 21 7.47 6.96 -13.07
CA GLN A 21 8.30 8.06 -13.60
C GLN A 21 7.67 9.43 -13.37
N TRP A 22 6.36 9.53 -13.56
CA TRP A 22 5.63 10.76 -13.24
C TRP A 22 5.79 11.11 -11.74
N PHE A 23 5.70 10.12 -10.84
CA PHE A 23 5.95 10.35 -9.42
C PHE A 23 7.40 10.78 -9.14
N LEU A 24 8.39 10.17 -9.79
CA LEU A 24 9.80 10.58 -9.66
C LEU A 24 10.05 12.01 -10.15
N GLU A 25 9.43 12.41 -11.25
CA GLU A 25 9.57 13.75 -11.82
C GLU A 25 8.89 14.84 -10.98
N ASN A 26 7.75 14.52 -10.34
CA ASN A 26 6.99 15.48 -9.54
C ASN A 26 7.45 15.54 -8.07
N PHE A 27 7.79 14.41 -7.47
CA PHE A 27 8.16 14.31 -6.05
C PHE A 27 9.67 14.15 -5.81
N GLY A 28 10.44 13.86 -6.87
CA GLY A 28 11.89 13.75 -6.80
C GLY A 28 12.38 12.37 -6.33
N HIS A 29 13.68 12.32 -6.02
CA HIS A 29 14.36 11.14 -5.50
C HIS A 29 14.39 11.16 -3.96
N SER A 30 14.19 10.00 -3.34
CA SER A 30 14.30 9.80 -1.90
C SER A 30 15.72 9.32 -1.56
N ALA A 31 16.49 10.16 -0.86
CA ALA A 31 17.85 9.83 -0.44
C ALA A 31 17.90 8.54 0.40
N TRP A 32 16.91 8.34 1.30
CA TRP A 32 16.79 7.11 2.08
C TRP A 32 16.57 5.89 1.19
N ALA A 33 15.73 6.02 0.16
CA ALA A 33 15.45 4.91 -0.74
C ALA A 33 16.66 4.55 -1.61
N GLU A 34 17.39 5.54 -2.12
CA GLU A 34 18.64 5.30 -2.86
C GLU A 34 19.72 4.68 -1.96
N GLU A 35 19.81 5.09 -0.68
CA GLU A 35 20.78 4.54 0.27
C GLU A 35 20.46 3.07 0.66
N LYS A 36 19.19 2.74 0.90
CA LYS A 36 18.79 1.40 1.38
C LYS A 36 18.50 0.39 0.28
N LEU A 37 18.03 0.85 -0.87
CA LEU A 37 17.61 -0.02 -1.98
C LEU A 37 18.55 0.06 -3.19
N GLY A 38 19.59 0.90 -3.13
CA GLY A 38 20.60 1.06 -4.18
C GLY A 38 20.15 1.98 -5.31
N GLY A 39 20.93 2.01 -6.41
CA GLY A 39 20.68 2.91 -7.55
C GLY A 39 19.35 2.65 -8.23
N GLY A 40 18.42 3.60 -8.13
CA GLY A 40 17.03 3.47 -8.55
C GLY A 40 16.07 3.08 -7.42
N GLY A 41 16.54 3.14 -6.18
CA GLY A 41 15.80 2.74 -4.99
C GLY A 41 14.50 3.51 -4.80
N THR A 42 14.45 4.79 -5.18
CA THR A 42 13.22 5.58 -5.15
C THR A 42 12.15 5.02 -6.10
N ARG A 43 12.56 4.52 -7.27
CA ARG A 43 11.63 3.88 -8.22
C ARG A 43 11.02 2.62 -7.62
N LEU A 44 11.85 1.82 -6.95
CA LEU A 44 11.40 0.62 -6.26
C LEU A 44 10.48 0.96 -5.09
N MET A 45 10.79 2.01 -4.32
CA MET A 45 9.96 2.48 -3.22
C MET A 45 8.56 2.86 -3.71
N TYR A 46 8.43 3.67 -4.75
CA TYR A 46 7.12 4.07 -5.27
C TYR A 46 6.32 2.87 -5.81
N LYS A 47 6.97 1.95 -6.51
CA LYS A 47 6.31 0.71 -6.96
C LYS A 47 5.89 -0.18 -5.79
N GLY A 48 6.74 -0.27 -4.77
CA GLY A 48 6.46 -1.04 -3.55
C GLY A 48 5.26 -0.49 -2.79
N ILE A 49 5.18 0.83 -2.62
CA ILE A 49 4.01 1.48 -1.99
C ILE A 49 2.75 1.21 -2.82
N GLY A 50 2.81 1.36 -4.14
CA GLY A 50 1.67 1.07 -5.01
C GLY A 50 1.21 -0.39 -4.89
N LEU A 51 2.15 -1.34 -4.82
CA LEU A 51 1.84 -2.76 -4.62
C LEU A 51 1.21 -3.03 -3.25
N ILE A 52 1.73 -2.41 -2.18
CA ILE A 52 1.16 -2.53 -0.83
C ILE A 52 -0.28 -2.02 -0.81
N ILE A 53 -0.56 -0.88 -1.47
CA ILE A 53 -1.92 -0.33 -1.59
C ILE A 53 -2.86 -1.34 -2.28
N ILE A 54 -2.42 -1.97 -3.37
CA ILE A 54 -3.21 -3.00 -4.06
C ILE A 54 -3.51 -4.17 -3.12
N VAL A 55 -2.51 -4.68 -2.41
CA VAL A 55 -2.68 -5.80 -1.47
C VAL A 55 -3.66 -5.43 -0.36
N LEU A 56 -3.50 -4.25 0.27
CA LEU A 56 -4.40 -3.77 1.32
C LEU A 56 -5.82 -3.55 0.80
N ALA A 57 -5.99 -3.06 -0.42
CA ALA A 57 -7.29 -2.90 -1.05
C ALA A 57 -7.99 -4.25 -1.23
N VAL A 58 -7.26 -5.28 -1.69
CA VAL A 58 -7.77 -6.64 -1.82
C VAL A 58 -8.16 -7.20 -0.45
N LEU A 59 -7.29 -7.10 0.55
CA LEU A 59 -7.55 -7.57 1.92
C LEU A 59 -8.74 -6.83 2.57
N GLY A 60 -8.91 -5.54 2.29
CA GLY A 60 -10.04 -4.76 2.77
C GLY A 60 -11.36 -5.18 2.14
N VAL A 61 -11.35 -5.52 0.85
CA VAL A 61 -12.55 -6.01 0.13
C VAL A 61 -12.95 -7.40 0.59
N THR A 62 -11.99 -8.29 0.84
CA THR A 62 -12.26 -9.66 1.31
C THR A 62 -12.68 -9.71 2.78
N GLY A 63 -12.48 -8.63 3.54
CA GLY A 63 -12.75 -8.57 4.98
C GLY A 63 -11.61 -9.10 5.84
N ALA A 64 -10.62 -9.76 5.24
CA ALA A 64 -9.45 -10.32 5.91
C ALA A 64 -8.64 -9.25 6.67
N LEU A 65 -8.60 -8.02 6.15
CA LEU A 65 -7.93 -6.91 6.84
C LEU A 65 -8.52 -6.65 8.24
N GLY A 66 -9.85 -6.72 8.36
CA GLY A 66 -10.54 -6.52 9.64
C GLY A 66 -10.24 -7.65 10.63
N GLU A 67 -10.25 -8.89 10.16
CA GLU A 67 -9.89 -10.06 10.98
C GLU A 67 -8.44 -10.01 11.47
N ILE A 68 -7.50 -9.61 10.61
CA ILE A 68 -6.09 -9.43 10.97
C ILE A 68 -5.96 -8.32 12.04
N ILE A 69 -6.62 -7.19 11.87
CA ILE A 69 -6.57 -6.09 12.85
C ILE A 69 -7.15 -6.55 14.19
N LEU A 70 -8.30 -7.22 14.20
CA LEU A 70 -8.93 -7.70 15.42
C LEU A 70 -8.13 -8.83 16.09
N SER A 71 -7.46 -9.70 15.33
CA SER A 71 -6.61 -10.74 15.92
C SER A 71 -5.34 -10.19 16.56
N ILE A 72 -4.74 -9.14 15.99
CA ILE A 72 -3.54 -8.50 16.53
C ILE A 72 -3.89 -7.57 17.70
N PHE A 73 -4.94 -6.74 17.54
CA PHE A 73 -5.25 -5.65 18.45
C PHE A 73 -6.50 -5.87 19.31
N GLY A 74 -7.27 -6.94 19.09
CA GLY A 74 -8.51 -7.22 19.84
C GLY A 74 -8.32 -7.31 21.36
N GLY A 75 -7.14 -7.74 21.79
CA GLY A 75 -6.75 -7.73 23.21
C GLY A 75 -6.64 -6.33 23.82
N LEU A 76 -6.34 -5.30 23.03
CA LEU A 76 -6.32 -3.90 23.49
C LEU A 76 -7.73 -3.32 23.65
N PHE A 77 -8.72 -3.89 22.97
CA PHE A 77 -10.11 -3.45 23.01
C PHE A 77 -10.98 -4.25 24.01
N GLY A 78 -10.38 -5.14 24.80
CA GLY A 78 -11.09 -5.93 25.82
C GLY A 78 -12.10 -6.93 25.24
N LEU A 79 -11.96 -7.30 23.97
CA LEU A 79 -12.84 -8.27 23.32
C LEU A 79 -12.49 -9.69 23.81
N PRO A 80 -13.47 -10.48 24.31
CA PRO A 80 -13.25 -11.89 24.61
C PRO A 80 -12.91 -12.64 23.32
N ARG A 81 -11.88 -13.49 23.39
CA ARG A 81 -11.39 -14.28 22.26
C ARG A 81 -12.39 -15.34 21.81
#